data_AF-A0A6C0P4W5-F1
#
_entry.id   AF-A0A6C0P4W5-F1
#
_cell.length_a   1.000
_cell.length_b   1.000
_cell.length_c   1.000
_cell.angle_alpha   90.00
_cell.angle_beta   90.00
_cell.angle_gamma   90.00
#
_symmetry.space_group_name_H-M   'P 1'
#
loop_
_entity.id
_entity.type
_entity.pdbx_description
1 polymer ?
#
loop_
_entity_poly.entity_id
_entity_poly.type
_entity_poly.pdbx_seq_one_letter_code
_entity_poly.pdbx_strand_id
1 'polypeptide(L)'
;MLVRPAVLARAGKGKSSMLQDAEGHRKTEIEVIIGAVVKAASASGVDVPLNRAMVALIGGLERGWRVSVDADPSSLRSHRMISI
;
A
#
# COMPACT_ATOMS: atom_id res chain seq x y z
N MET A 1 -1.73 -7.42 22.29
CA MET A 1 -3.12 -7.13 21.86
C MET A 1 -3.51 -8.14 20.79
N LEU A 2 -4.21 -9.21 21.16
CA LEU A 2 -4.65 -10.26 20.23
C LEU A 2 -5.97 -9.84 19.59
N VAL A 3 -6.03 -9.87 18.25
CA VAL A 3 -7.30 -9.70 17.52
C VAL A 3 -8.23 -10.83 17.96
N ARG A 4 -9.40 -10.48 18.50
CA ARG A 4 -10.36 -11.48 18.98
C ARG A 4 -10.83 -12.34 17.79
N PRO A 5 -10.75 -13.69 17.86
CA PRO A 5 -11.08 -14.58 16.75
C PRO A 5 -12.48 -14.37 16.15
N ALA A 6 -13.41 -13.86 16.97
CA ALA A 6 -14.78 -13.58 16.57
C ALA A 6 -14.91 -12.58 15.40
N VAL A 7 -13.97 -11.64 15.27
CA VAL A 7 -14.00 -10.64 14.18
C VAL A 7 -13.64 -11.29 12.84
N LEU A 8 -12.61 -12.15 12.83
CA LEU A 8 -12.20 -12.88 11.64
C LEU A 8 -13.20 -13.99 11.27
N ALA A 9 -13.82 -14.62 12.26
CA ALA A 9 -14.85 -15.64 12.03
C ALA A 9 -16.09 -15.12 11.28
N ARG A 10 -16.37 -13.82 11.39
CA ARG A 10 -17.45 -13.15 10.64
C ARG A 10 -17.01 -12.55 9.32
N ALA A 11 -15.71 -12.46 9.05
CA ALA A 11 -15.22 -12.10 7.74
C ALA A 11 -15.52 -13.26 6.79
N GLY A 12 -16.52 -13.08 5.93
CA GLY A 12 -16.88 -14.08 4.92
C GLY A 12 -15.72 -14.34 3.96
N LYS A 13 -15.93 -15.24 2.99
CA LYS A 13 -14.91 -15.65 2.01
C LYS A 13 -14.55 -14.56 0.97
N GLY A 14 -15.13 -13.37 1.07
CA GLY A 14 -14.93 -12.29 0.11
C GLY A 14 -13.55 -11.64 0.25
N LYS A 15 -12.96 -11.23 -0.87
CA LYS A 15 -11.77 -10.38 -0.87
C LYS A 15 -12.15 -8.97 -0.43
N SER A 16 -11.32 -8.31 0.38
CA SER A 16 -11.50 -6.89 0.68
C SER A 16 -11.41 -6.05 -0.61
N SER A 17 -12.09 -4.91 -0.65
CA SER A 17 -12.03 -3.99 -1.80
C SER A 17 -10.60 -3.57 -2.11
N MET A 18 -9.82 -3.17 -1.09
CA MET A 18 -8.40 -2.84 -1.27
C MET A 18 -7.55 -3.99 -1.83
N LEU A 19 -7.85 -5.26 -1.48
CA LEU A 19 -7.16 -6.40 -2.10
C LEU A 19 -7.52 -6.52 -3.58
N GLN A 20 -8.79 -6.33 -3.93
CA GLN A 20 -9.24 -6.34 -5.32
C GLN A 20 -8.64 -5.18 -6.15
N ASP A 21 -8.43 -4.02 -5.53
CA ASP A 21 -7.73 -2.89 -6.16
C ASP A 21 -6.25 -3.19 -6.36
N ALA A 22 -5.60 -3.79 -5.36
CA ALA A 22 -4.20 -4.17 -5.47
C ALA A 22 -3.96 -5.22 -6.56
N GLU A 23 -4.81 -6.25 -6.64
CA GLU A 23 -4.75 -7.26 -7.70
C GLU A 23 -5.01 -6.66 -9.10
N GLY A 24 -5.80 -5.59 -9.17
CA GLY A 24 -6.09 -4.87 -10.41
C GLY A 24 -5.13 -3.71 -10.72
N HIS A 25 -4.07 -3.51 -9.94
CA HIS A 25 -3.15 -2.36 -10.01
C HIS A 25 -3.87 -0.99 -10.02
N ARG A 26 -4.99 -0.89 -9.31
CA ARG A 26 -5.74 0.37 -9.12
C ARG A 26 -5.32 1.04 -7.82
N LYS A 27 -5.50 2.36 -7.75
CA LYS A 27 -5.29 3.12 -6.50
C LYS A 27 -6.21 2.56 -5.41
N THR A 28 -5.63 2.20 -4.27
CA THR A 28 -6.36 1.70 -3.10
C THR A 28 -6.79 2.87 -2.19
N GLU A 29 -7.71 2.58 -1.27
CA GLU A 29 -8.16 3.53 -0.24
C GLU A 29 -7.24 3.58 0.99
N ILE A 30 -6.00 3.07 0.92
CA ILE A 30 -5.13 2.93 2.10
C ILE A 30 -4.87 4.26 2.83
N GLU A 31 -4.63 5.34 2.10
CA GLU A 31 -4.40 6.68 2.65
C GLU A 31 -5.69 7.28 3.23
N VAL A 32 -6.85 6.94 2.66
CA VAL A 32 -8.15 7.43 3.11
C VAL A 32 -8.53 6.78 4.42
N ILE A 33 -8.47 5.44 4.49
CA ILE A 33 -8.96 4.69 5.64
C ILE A 33 -7.89 4.61 6.72
N ILE A 34 -6.72 4.04 6.40
CA ILE A 34 -5.66 3.81 7.39
C ILE A 34 -4.86 5.09 7.63
N GLY A 35 -4.63 5.90 6.61
CA GLY A 35 -3.99 7.21 6.76
C GLY A 35 -4.78 8.16 7.67
N ALA A 36 -6.12 8.14 7.62
CA ALA A 36 -6.94 8.89 8.57
C ALA A 36 -6.74 8.44 10.02
N VAL A 37 -6.60 7.13 10.27
CA VAL A 37 -6.28 6.60 11.61
C VAL A 37 -4.91 7.07 12.07
N VAL A 38 -3.89 7.05 11.19
CA VAL A 38 -2.55 7.56 11.53
C VAL A 38 -2.59 9.04 11.88
N LYS A 39 -3.34 9.85 11.13
CA LYS A 39 -3.51 11.29 11.40
C LYS A 39 -4.20 11.52 12.74
N ALA A 40 -5.29 10.80 13.02
CA ALA A 40 -6.00 10.91 14.29
C ALA A 40 -5.10 10.48 15.47
N ALA A 41 -4.39 9.36 15.35
CA ALA A 41 -3.48 8.86 16.38
C ALA A 41 -2.36 9.86 16.70
N SER A 42 -1.82 10.52 15.67
CA SER A 42 -0.82 11.58 15.86
C SER A 42 -1.38 12.77 16.64
N ALA A 43 -2.62 13.18 16.39
CA ALA A 43 -3.25 14.27 17.13
C ALA A 43 -3.56 13.89 18.59
N SER A 44 -3.75 12.61 18.87
CA SER A 44 -4.06 12.09 20.21
C SER A 44 -2.85 11.55 20.98
N GLY A 45 -1.63 11.62 20.40
CA GLY A 45 -0.42 11.08 21.04
C GLY A 45 -0.43 9.55 21.19
N VAL A 46 -1.24 8.84 20.41
CA VAL A 46 -1.33 7.38 20.43
C VAL A 46 -0.41 6.80 19.36
N ASP A 47 0.43 5.84 19.73
CA ASP A 47 1.27 5.15 18.74
C ASP A 47 0.49 4.05 18.00
N VAL A 48 0.67 4.00 16.68
CA VAL A 48 -0.02 3.08 15.76
C VAL A 48 0.96 2.52 14.72
N PRO A 49 2.02 1.82 15.16
CA PRO A 49 3.15 1.46 14.30
C PRO A 49 2.73 0.56 13.13
N LEU A 50 1.77 -0.34 13.35
CA LEU A 50 1.27 -1.23 12.29
C LEU A 50 0.48 -0.47 11.23
N ASN A 51 -0.30 0.54 11.60
CA ASN A 51 -1.04 1.36 10.64
C ASN A 51 -0.08 2.16 9.76
N ARG A 52 0.98 2.73 10.36
CA ARG A 52 2.04 3.43 9.62
C ARG A 52 2.76 2.49 8.64
N ALA A 53 3.09 1.28 9.09
CA ALA A 53 3.71 0.27 8.24
C ALA A 53 2.81 -0.12 7.06
N MET A 54 1.51 -0.34 7.30
CA MET A 54 0.56 -0.67 6.23
C MET A 54 0.48 0.43 5.16
N VAL A 55 0.37 1.69 5.57
CA VAL A 55 0.36 2.85 4.65
C VAL A 55 1.65 2.88 3.81
N ALA A 56 2.81 2.72 4.46
CA ALA A 56 4.09 2.74 3.76
C ALA A 56 4.24 1.58 2.74
N LEU A 57 3.87 0.36 3.15
CA LEU A 57 3.99 -0.84 2.32
C LEU A 57 3.06 -0.80 1.10
N ILE A 58 1.78 -0.52 1.30
CA ILE A 58 0.81 -0.47 0.20
C ILE A 58 1.08 0.73 -0.71
N GLY A 59 1.41 1.90 -0.15
CA GLY A 59 1.81 3.05 -0.96
C GLY A 59 3.08 2.78 -1.78
N GLY A 60 4.03 2.00 -1.24
CA GLY A 60 5.21 1.52 -1.96
C GLY A 60 4.86 0.60 -3.13
N LEU A 61 4.00 -0.39 -2.87
CA LEU A 61 3.47 -1.29 -3.90
C LEU A 61 2.80 -0.52 -5.05
N GLU A 62 1.93 0.44 -4.72
CA GLU A 62 1.25 1.28 -5.72
C GLU A 62 2.20 2.12 -6.58
N ARG A 63 3.28 2.64 -5.99
CA ARG A 63 4.31 3.35 -6.75
C ARG A 63 5.09 2.41 -7.67
N GLY A 64 5.31 1.17 -7.25
CA GLY A 64 5.97 0.14 -8.05
C GLY A 64 5.23 -0.16 -9.36
N TRP A 65 3.90 -0.09 -9.37
CA TRP A 65 3.12 -0.33 -10.60
C TRP A 65 3.31 0.75 -11.66
N ARG A 66 3.50 2.02 -11.26
CA ARG A 66 3.76 3.11 -12.22
C ARG A 66 5.08 2.94 -12.95
N VAL A 67 6.12 2.50 -12.23
CA VAL A 67 7.45 2.24 -12.83
C VAL A 67 7.38 1.14 -13.89
N SER A 68 6.51 0.15 -13.73
CA SER A 68 6.35 -0.95 -14.70
C SER A 68 5.57 -0.58 -15.96
N VAL A 69 4.70 0.43 -15.91
CA VAL A 69 3.92 0.88 -17.08
C VAL A 69 4.77 1.77 -18.00
N ASP A 70 5.72 2.52 -17.43
CA ASP A 70 6.64 3.38 -18.18
C ASP A 70 7.91 2.64 -18.66
N ALA A 71 8.14 1.41 -18.19
CA ALA A 71 9.25 0.57 -18.59
C ALA A 71 8.97 -0.15 -19.93
N ASP A 72 8.83 0.62 -21.00
CA ASP A 72 9.04 0.06 -22.34
C ASP A 72 10.50 -0.46 -22.44
N PRO A 73 10.73 -1.76 -22.70
CA PRO A 73 12.07 -2.32 -22.86
C PRO A 73 12.90 -1.64 -23.96
N SER A 74 12.27 -0.95 -24.91
CA SER A 74 12.95 -0.20 -25.97
C SER A 74 13.61 1.11 -25.48
N SER A 75 13.14 1.66 -24.34
CA SER A 75 13.69 2.88 -23.73
C SER A 75 15.02 2.69 -23.00
N LEU A 76 15.39 1.44 -22.69
CA LEU A 76 16.59 1.08 -21.92
C LEU A 76 17.89 1.04 -22.75
N ARG A 77 17.85 1.30 -24.06
CA ARG A 77 19.03 1.19 -24.94
C ARG A 77 19.86 2.46 -25.16
N SER A 78 19.49 3.61 -24.58
CA SER A 78 20.14 4.88 -24.97
C SER A 78 21.17 5.48 -24.00
N HIS A 79 21.21 5.12 -22.72
CA HIS A 79 22.18 5.78 -21.80
C HIS A 79 23.32 4.85 -21.37
N ARG A 80 24.32 4.75 -22.26
CA ARG A 80 25.70 4.45 -21.87
C ARG A 80 26.33 5.69 -21.20
N MET A 81 27.30 5.39 -20.33
CA MET A 81 28.31 6.25 -19.70
C MET A 81 27.97 6.85 -18.33
N ILE A 82 28.08 6.00 -17.31
CA ILE A 82 28.84 6.39 -16.12
C ILE A 82 30.30 6.46 -16.56
N SER A 83 30.83 7.68 -16.73
CA SER A 83 32.27 7.89 -16.81
C SER A 83 32.81 7.93 -15.38
N ILE A 84 33.67 6.97 -15.04
CA ILE A 84 34.72 7.13 -14.04
C ILE A 84 35.92 7.77 -14.74
#